data_AF-A0A0A6P9P6-F1
#
_entry.id   AF-A0A0A6P9P6-F1
#
_cell.length_a   1.000
_cell.length_b   1.000
_cell.length_c   1.000
_cell.angle_alpha   90.00
_cell.angle_beta   90.00
_cell.angle_gamma   90.00
#
_symmetry.space_group_name_H-M   'P 1'
#
loop_
_entity.id
_entity.type
_entity.pdbx_description
1 polymer ?
#
loop_
_entity_poly.entity_id
_entity_poly.type
_entity_poly.pdbx_seq_one_letter_code
_entity_poly.pdbx_strand_id
1 'polypeptide(L)'
;MDYFITIFSFCIFIVIFLWVGALAAKTSNNTDADYLLGNRSFGKYFIGLSAGATGNSGWIMIGAVGMAYTMGISALLMVIATFLGELTFWTFFPKKVNQISVAQNSQTIPEFLGVPFKKPQAQRVITLIVALIIVVFLGQCH
;
A
#
# COMPACT_ATOMS: atom_id res chain seq x y z
N MET A 1 21.89 -31.12 9.83
CA MET A 1 20.83 -31.46 8.84
C MET A 1 19.87 -30.29 8.64
N ASP A 2 19.57 -29.51 9.68
CA ASP A 2 18.56 -28.43 9.62
C ASP A 2 18.96 -27.25 8.72
N TYR A 3 20.25 -26.87 8.68
CA TYR A 3 20.74 -25.77 7.85
C TYR A 3 20.54 -26.00 6.34
N PHE A 4 20.67 -27.27 5.90
CA PHE A 4 20.44 -27.65 4.50
C PHE A 4 18.97 -27.48 4.11
N ILE A 5 18.05 -27.87 5.01
CA ILE A 5 16.61 -27.72 4.81
C ILE A 5 16.22 -26.24 4.79
N THR A 6 16.79 -25.40 5.67
CA THR A 6 16.54 -23.96 5.69
C THR A 6 17.04 -23.25 4.43
N ILE A 7 18.25 -23.58 3.95
CA ILE A 7 18.76 -22.99 2.70
C ILE A 7 17.92 -23.44 1.52
N PHE A 8 17.56 -24.72 1.46
CA PHE A 8 16.78 -25.27 0.36
C PHE A 8 15.39 -24.64 0.28
N SER A 9 14.70 -24.48 1.42
CA SER A 9 13.38 -23.82 1.46
C SER A 9 13.47 -22.35 1.10
N PHE A 10 14.52 -21.64 1.53
CA PHE A 10 14.75 -20.24 1.17
C PHE A 10 15.02 -20.06 -0.34
N CYS A 11 15.85 -20.92 -0.93
CA CYS A 11 16.11 -20.91 -2.37
C CYS A 11 14.84 -21.20 -3.18
N ILE A 12 14.05 -22.20 -2.77
CA ILE A 12 12.75 -22.50 -3.40
C ILE A 12 11.81 -21.29 -3.32
N PHE A 13 11.73 -20.65 -2.17
CA PHE A 13 10.88 -19.48 -1.96
C PHE A 13 11.26 -18.36 -2.94
N ILE A 14 12.55 -18.01 -3.04
CA ILE A 14 13.03 -16.99 -3.98
C ILE A 14 12.70 -17.37 -5.42
N VAL A 15 12.94 -18.61 -5.83
CA VAL A 15 12.67 -19.07 -7.20
C VAL A 15 11.19 -18.94 -7.54
N ILE A 16 10.29 -19.32 -6.62
CA ILE A 16 8.85 -19.17 -6.82
C ILE A 16 8.47 -17.69 -6.96
N PHE A 17 8.97 -16.81 -6.08
CA PHE A 17 8.69 -15.37 -6.16
C PHE A 17 9.19 -14.74 -7.46
N LEU A 18 10.40 -15.09 -7.89
CA LEU A 18 10.96 -14.65 -9.17
C LEU A 18 10.15 -15.15 -10.36
N TRP A 19 9.68 -16.40 -10.32
CA TRP A 19 8.82 -16.95 -11.36
C TRP A 19 7.49 -16.18 -11.44
N VAL A 20 6.81 -15.97 -10.32
CA VAL A 20 5.56 -15.18 -10.28
C VAL A 20 5.80 -13.75 -10.79
N GLY A 21 6.90 -13.11 -10.37
CA GLY A 21 7.31 -11.80 -10.85
C GLY A 21 7.56 -11.77 -12.37
N ALA A 22 8.22 -12.79 -12.91
CA ALA A 22 8.48 -12.91 -14.35
C ALA A 22 7.21 -13.15 -15.18
N LEU A 23 6.24 -13.91 -14.63
CA LEU A 23 4.93 -14.08 -15.26
C LEU A 23 4.13 -12.77 -15.27
N ALA A 24 4.15 -12.03 -14.15
CA ALA A 24 3.53 -10.70 -14.07
C ALA A 24 4.18 -9.71 -15.05
N ALA A 25 5.52 -9.73 -15.17
CA ALA A 25 6.25 -8.89 -16.11
C ALA A 25 5.94 -9.23 -17.57
N LYS A 26 5.72 -10.51 -17.91
CA LYS A 26 5.28 -10.91 -19.25
C LYS A 26 3.85 -10.47 -19.60
N THR A 27 3.01 -10.25 -18.59
CA THR A 27 1.62 -9.76 -18.75
C THR A 27 1.56 -8.23 -18.87
N SER A 28 2.59 -7.49 -18.45
CA SER A 28 2.61 -6.02 -18.50
C SER A 28 3.05 -5.48 -19.87
N ASN A 29 2.29 -4.53 -20.41
CA ASN A 29 2.44 -3.91 -21.72
C ASN A 29 3.35 -2.66 -21.73
N ASN A 30 4.46 -2.68 -20.97
CA ASN A 30 5.55 -1.68 -21.03
C ASN A 30 5.13 -0.19 -21.06
N THR A 31 4.01 0.17 -20.43
CA THR A 31 3.52 1.56 -20.38
C THR A 31 3.52 2.04 -18.92
N ASP A 32 3.89 3.30 -18.66
CA ASP A 32 3.95 3.87 -17.30
C ASP A 32 2.63 3.72 -16.54
N ALA A 33 1.49 3.88 -17.23
CA ALA A 33 0.16 3.67 -16.65
C ALA A 33 -0.12 2.18 -16.34
N ASP A 34 0.48 1.25 -17.07
CA ASP A 34 0.35 -0.17 -16.81
C ASP A 34 1.23 -0.63 -15.65
N TYR A 35 2.43 -0.05 -15.54
CA TYR A 35 3.30 -0.29 -14.40
C TYR A 35 2.75 0.32 -13.09
N LEU A 36 2.15 1.52 -13.17
CA LEU A 36 1.63 2.22 -12.00
C LEU A 36 0.22 1.80 -11.60
N LEU A 37 -0.63 1.34 -12.54
CA LEU A 37 -2.03 0.99 -12.25
C LEU A 37 -2.45 -0.43 -12.68
N GLY A 38 -1.57 -1.20 -13.31
CA GLY A 38 -1.88 -2.57 -13.77
C GLY A 38 -3.07 -2.61 -14.73
N ASN A 39 -3.15 -1.66 -15.67
CA ASN A 39 -4.27 -1.45 -16.60
C ASN A 39 -5.64 -1.29 -15.91
N ARG A 40 -5.69 -0.95 -14.60
CA ARG A 40 -6.92 -0.99 -13.78
C ARG A 40 -7.64 -2.35 -13.84
N SER A 41 -6.93 -3.40 -14.25
CA SER A 41 -7.45 -4.76 -14.47
C SER A 41 -7.62 -5.52 -13.15
N PHE A 42 -6.88 -5.13 -12.12
CA PHE A 42 -7.02 -5.68 -10.79
C PHE A 42 -8.36 -5.22 -10.20
N GLY A 43 -9.23 -6.19 -9.89
CA GLY A 43 -10.51 -5.90 -9.23
C GLY A 43 -10.29 -5.08 -7.96
N LYS A 44 -11.22 -4.16 -7.68
CA LYS A 44 -11.17 -3.20 -6.55
C LYS A 44 -10.81 -3.84 -5.20
N TYR A 45 -11.21 -5.10 -5.03
CA TYR A 45 -10.91 -5.92 -3.84
C TYR A 45 -9.43 -6.29 -3.71
N PHE A 46 -8.74 -6.65 -4.80
CA PHE A 46 -7.33 -7.03 -4.76
C PHE A 46 -6.43 -5.82 -4.53
N ILE A 47 -6.76 -4.68 -5.14
CA ILE A 47 -6.06 -3.40 -4.89
C ILE A 47 -6.22 -2.98 -3.43
N GLY A 48 -7.44 -3.08 -2.89
CA GLY A 48 -7.71 -2.77 -1.48
C GLY A 48 -7.00 -3.71 -0.51
N LEU A 49 -7.02 -5.01 -0.78
CA LEU A 49 -6.32 -6.03 0.02
C LEU A 49 -4.80 -5.79 0.03
N SER A 50 -4.21 -5.48 -1.13
CA SER A 50 -2.78 -5.19 -1.24
C SER A 50 -2.39 -3.94 -0.45
N ALA A 51 -3.20 -2.88 -0.54
CA ALA A 51 -2.97 -1.65 0.21
C ALA A 51 -3.10 -1.88 1.73
N GLY A 52 -4.12 -2.61 2.18
CA GLY A 52 -4.29 -2.97 3.59
C GLY A 52 -3.17 -3.87 4.11
N ALA A 53 -2.77 -4.90 3.35
CA ALA A 53 -1.66 -5.77 3.71
C ALA A 53 -0.33 -5.01 3.87
N THR A 54 -0.06 -4.06 2.97
CA THR A 54 1.15 -3.22 3.02
C THR A 54 1.14 -2.28 4.23
N GLY A 55 -0.01 -1.68 4.57
CA GLY A 55 -0.13 -0.83 5.76
C GLY A 55 -0.04 -1.60 7.07
N ASN A 56 -0.61 -2.81 7.11
CA ASN A 56 -0.71 -3.60 8.34
C ASN A 56 0.54 -4.45 8.64
N SER A 57 1.39 -4.75 7.66
CA SER A 57 2.57 -5.61 7.89
C SER A 57 3.56 -5.00 8.90
N GLY A 58 3.80 -3.69 8.84
CA GLY A 58 4.70 -3.00 9.77
C GLY A 58 4.09 -2.78 11.15
N TRP A 59 2.84 -2.29 11.20
CA TRP A 59 2.16 -2.00 12.45
C TRP A 59 1.88 -3.27 13.26
N ILE A 60 1.39 -4.34 12.63
CA ILE A 60 1.08 -5.58 13.36
C ILE A 60 2.35 -6.27 13.87
N MET A 61 3.42 -6.30 13.06
CA MET A 61 4.60 -7.09 13.40
C MET A 61 5.40 -6.51 14.57
N ILE A 62 5.65 -5.20 14.58
CA ILE A 62 6.45 -4.56 15.64
C ILE A 62 5.54 -3.97 16.71
N GLY A 63 4.50 -3.29 16.25
CA GLY A 63 3.77 -2.40 17.11
C GLY A 63 2.63 -3.07 17.88
N ALA A 64 1.82 -3.92 17.23
CA ALA A 64 0.79 -4.69 17.93
C ALA A 64 1.40 -5.69 18.92
N VAL A 65 2.55 -6.30 18.57
CA VAL A 65 3.30 -7.18 19.48
C VAL A 65 3.88 -6.41 20.66
N GLY A 66 4.47 -5.23 20.44
CA GLY A 66 4.97 -4.37 21.53
C GLY A 66 3.87 -3.85 22.46
N MET A 67 2.71 -3.50 21.91
CA MET A 67 1.53 -3.13 22.70
C MET A 67 0.98 -4.31 23.49
N ALA A 68 0.90 -5.49 22.88
CA ALA A 68 0.47 -6.70 23.59
C ALA A 68 1.43 -7.06 24.73
N TYR A 69 2.74 -6.88 24.54
CA TYR A 69 3.75 -7.11 25.57
C TYR A 69 3.60 -6.15 26.78
N THR A 70 3.22 -4.90 26.53
CA THR A 70 3.14 -3.85 27.56
C THR A 70 1.76 -3.72 28.22
N MET A 71 0.68 -3.85 27.45
CA MET A 71 -0.70 -3.64 27.89
C MET A 71 -1.49 -4.94 28.08
N GLY A 72 -0.92 -6.10 27.71
CA GLY A 72 -1.56 -7.40 27.84
C GLY A 72 -2.88 -7.49 27.07
N ILE A 73 -3.92 -8.06 27.70
CA ILE A 73 -5.25 -8.27 27.11
C ILE A 73 -5.93 -6.96 26.67
N SER A 74 -5.57 -5.82 27.26
CA SER A 74 -6.12 -4.51 26.86
C SER A 74 -5.76 -4.14 25.42
N ALA A 75 -4.64 -4.65 24.89
CA ALA A 75 -4.25 -4.45 23.49
C ALA A 75 -5.29 -5.01 22.50
N LEU A 76 -6.09 -6.01 22.89
CA LEU A 76 -7.14 -6.57 22.03
C LEU A 76 -8.21 -5.54 21.68
N LEU A 77 -8.56 -4.64 22.60
CA LEU A 77 -9.52 -3.56 22.31
C LEU A 77 -8.98 -2.62 21.23
N MET A 78 -7.68 -2.33 21.27
CA MET A 78 -7.04 -1.48 20.27
C MET A 78 -6.96 -2.18 18.91
N VAL A 79 -6.66 -3.48 18.88
CA VAL A 79 -6.70 -4.29 17.63
C VAL A 79 -8.10 -4.29 17.03
N ILE A 80 -9.14 -4.52 17.83
CA ILE A 80 -10.54 -4.51 17.38
C ILE A 80 -10.94 -3.12 16.87
N ALA A 81 -10.59 -2.05 17.60
CA ALA A 81 -10.90 -0.68 17.20
C ALA A 81 -10.21 -0.31 15.89
N THR A 82 -8.94 -0.70 15.71
CA THR A 82 -8.17 -0.43 14.48
C THR A 82 -8.76 -1.20 13.30
N PHE A 83 -9.12 -2.48 13.50
CA PHE A 83 -9.76 -3.31 12.48
C PHE A 83 -11.12 -2.74 12.05
N LEU A 84 -11.97 -2.32 12.99
CA LEU A 84 -13.26 -1.69 12.69
C LEU A 84 -13.10 -0.34 11.99
N GLY A 85 -12.09 0.45 12.38
CA GLY A 85 -11.74 1.71 11.73
C GLY A 85 -11.35 1.49 10.27
N GLU A 86 -10.48 0.52 10.01
CA GLU A 86 -10.05 0.15 8.67
C GLU A 86 -11.22 -0.38 7.83
N LEU A 87 -12.04 -1.27 8.38
CA LEU A 87 -13.23 -1.80 7.71
C LEU A 87 -14.20 -0.67 7.31
N THR A 88 -14.42 0.30 8.20
CA THR A 88 -15.27 1.46 7.93
C THR A 88 -14.66 2.31 6.80
N PHE A 89 -13.37 2.63 6.88
CA PHE A 89 -12.68 3.40 5.85
C PHE A 89 -12.81 2.76 4.46
N TRP A 90 -12.52 1.46 4.35
CA TRP A 90 -12.60 0.71 3.10
C TRP A 90 -14.02 0.56 2.56
N THR A 91 -15.03 0.60 3.42
CA THR A 91 -16.43 0.50 2.97
C THR A 91 -16.92 1.81 2.34
N PHE A 92 -16.52 2.96 2.88
CA PHE A 92 -17.11 4.26 2.52
C PHE A 92 -16.24 5.14 1.60
N PHE A 93 -14.92 5.20 1.81
CA PHE A 93 -14.04 6.15 1.13
C PHE A 93 -13.56 5.76 -0.27
N PRO A 94 -13.17 4.51 -0.57
CA PRO A 94 -12.46 4.21 -1.81
C PRO A 94 -13.31 4.39 -3.07
N LYS A 95 -14.65 4.24 -2.97
CA LYS A 95 -15.56 4.51 -4.10
C LYS A 95 -15.48 5.97 -4.55
N LYS A 96 -15.52 6.93 -3.61
CA LYS A 96 -15.50 8.37 -3.90
C LYS A 96 -14.14 8.81 -4.42
N VAL A 97 -13.05 8.32 -3.82
CA VAL A 97 -11.67 8.61 -4.24
C VAL A 97 -11.42 8.09 -5.66
N ASN A 98 -11.83 6.86 -5.95
CA ASN A 98 -11.64 6.26 -7.27
C ASN A 98 -12.40 7.04 -8.36
N GLN A 99 -13.66 7.42 -8.13
CA GLN A 99 -14.44 8.21 -9.08
C GLN A 99 -13.76 9.56 -9.42
N ILE A 100 -13.21 10.25 -8.42
CA ILE A 100 -12.52 11.53 -8.62
C ILE A 100 -11.18 11.34 -9.33
N SER A 101 -10.42 10.28 -9.01
CA SER A 101 -9.17 9.95 -9.71
C SER A 101 -9.41 9.59 -11.18
N VAL A 102 -10.48 8.83 -11.49
CA VAL A 102 -10.85 8.53 -12.88
C VAL A 102 -11.25 9.78 -13.65
N ALA A 103 -12.07 10.66 -13.05
CA ALA A 103 -12.53 11.88 -13.70
C ALA A 103 -11.39 12.86 -14.05
N GLN A 104 -10.28 12.80 -13.32
CA GLN A 104 -9.18 13.76 -13.41
C GLN A 104 -7.86 13.15 -13.90
N ASN A 105 -7.89 11.87 -14.28
CA ASN A 105 -6.77 11.10 -14.81
C ASN A 105 -5.49 11.16 -13.94
N SER A 106 -5.66 11.35 -12.63
CA SER A 106 -4.55 11.40 -11.69
C SER A 106 -4.09 9.99 -11.36
N GLN A 107 -2.78 9.75 -11.51
CA GLN A 107 -2.20 8.42 -11.30
C GLN A 107 -1.48 8.31 -9.96
N THR A 108 -1.23 9.44 -9.28
CA THR A 108 -0.55 9.48 -7.98
C THR A 108 -1.36 10.23 -6.93
N ILE A 109 -1.19 9.86 -5.65
CA ILE A 109 -1.83 10.54 -4.50
C ILE A 109 -1.46 12.04 -4.43
N PRO A 110 -0.18 12.44 -4.61
CA PRO A 110 0.21 13.86 -4.58
C PRO A 110 -0.42 14.68 -5.72
N GLU A 111 -0.56 14.06 -6.89
CA GLU A 111 -1.23 14.69 -8.03
C GLU A 111 -2.73 14.84 -7.77
N PHE A 112 -3.38 13.79 -7.26
CA PHE A 112 -4.79 13.82 -6.83
C PHE A 112 -5.06 14.94 -5.80
N LEU A 113 -4.15 15.18 -4.87
CA LEU A 113 -4.30 16.23 -3.85
C LEU A 113 -3.96 17.64 -4.36
N GLY A 114 -3.16 17.77 -5.43
CA GLY A 114 -2.82 19.06 -6.05
C GLY A 114 -3.89 19.57 -7.03
N VAL A 115 -4.75 18.69 -7.52
CA VAL A 115 -5.78 18.95 -8.52
C VAL A 115 -6.81 20.06 -8.18
N PRO A 116 -7.25 20.26 -6.91
CA PRO A 116 -8.18 21.34 -6.58
C PRO A 116 -7.62 22.75 -6.84
N PHE A 117 -6.30 22.90 -7.02
CA PHE A 117 -5.63 24.19 -7.16
C PHE A 117 -5.48 24.58 -8.64
N LYS A 118 -6.33 25.51 -9.10
CA LYS A 118 -6.34 25.99 -10.50
C LYS A 118 -5.07 26.73 -10.96
N LYS A 119 -4.19 27.16 -10.03
CA LYS A 119 -2.94 27.85 -10.37
C LYS A 119 -1.81 26.82 -10.53
N PRO A 120 -1.15 26.72 -11.69
CA PRO A 120 -0.15 25.68 -11.97
C PRO A 120 1.08 25.74 -11.05
N GLN A 121 1.46 26.94 -10.59
CA GLN A 121 2.52 27.11 -9.59
C GLN A 121 2.11 26.58 -8.21
N ALA A 122 0.87 26.85 -7.77
CA ALA A 122 0.36 26.39 -6.47
C ALA A 122 0.17 24.87 -6.46
N GLN A 123 -0.33 24.29 -7.55
CA GLN A 123 -0.45 22.84 -7.72
C GLN A 123 0.91 22.14 -7.59
N ARG A 124 1.96 22.62 -8.30
CA ARG A 124 3.30 22.03 -8.22
C ARG A 124 3.87 22.09 -6.80
N VAL A 125 3.75 23.22 -6.11
CA VAL A 125 4.25 23.37 -4.74
C VAL A 125 3.53 22.40 -3.79
N ILE A 126 2.21 22.27 -3.89
CA ILE A 126 1.43 21.39 -3.02
C ILE A 126 1.73 19.93 -3.31
N THR A 127 1.78 19.53 -4.57
CA THR A 127 2.18 18.16 -4.96
C THR A 127 3.58 17.83 -4.46
N LEU A 128 4.55 18.76 -4.52
CA LEU A 128 5.89 18.56 -3.98
C LEU A 128 5.89 18.44 -2.45
N ILE A 129 5.14 19.28 -1.74
CA ILE A 129 5.03 19.21 -0.27
C ILE A 129 4.41 17.87 0.14
N VAL A 130 3.33 17.46 -0.50
CA VAL A 130 2.66 16.19 -0.22
C VAL A 130 3.58 15.00 -0.53
N ALA A 131 4.29 15.04 -1.67
CA ALA A 131 5.26 14.02 -2.01
C ALA A 131 6.39 13.94 -0.98
N LEU A 132 6.91 15.08 -0.53
CA LEU A 132 7.94 15.16 0.49
C LEU A 132 7.45 14.57 1.83
N ILE A 133 6.23 14.94 2.26
CA ILE A 133 5.62 14.38 3.48
C ILE A 133 5.52 12.86 3.36
N ILE A 134 5.01 12.33 2.23
CA ILE A 134 4.90 10.89 2.02
C ILE A 134 6.28 10.21 2.08
N VAL A 135 7.29 10.78 1.43
CA VAL A 135 8.66 10.24 1.45
C VAL A 135 9.24 10.26 2.87
N VAL A 136 9.05 11.33 3.63
CA VAL A 136 9.50 11.40 5.01
C VAL A 136 8.79 10.36 5.86
N PHE A 137 7.46 10.30 5.84
CA PHE A 137 6.70 9.34 6.64
C PHE A 137 7.01 7.88 6.28
N LEU A 138 7.17 7.55 5.00
CA LEU A 138 7.60 6.22 4.58
C LEU A 138 9.06 5.93 4.92
N GLY A 139 9.94 6.94 4.86
CA GLY A 139 11.35 6.84 5.20
C GLY A 139 11.64 6.78 6.71
N GLN A 140 10.69 7.17 7.56
CA GLN A 140 10.80 7.12 9.02
C GLN A 140 10.41 5.76 9.62
N CYS A 141 9.93 4.81 8.79
CA CYS A 141 9.80 3.41 9.18
C CYS A 141 11.17 2.72 9.12
N HIS A 142 12.01 2.94 10.14
CA HIS A 142 13.15 2.09 10.48
C HIS A 142 13.05 1.68 11.95
#